data_AF-A0A851MDR1-F1
#
_entry.id   AF-A0A851MDR1-F1
#
_cell.length_a   1.000
_cell.length_b   1.000
_cell.length_c   1.000
_cell.angle_alpha   90.00
_cell.angle_beta   90.00
_cell.angle_gamma   90.00
#
_symmetry.space_group_name_H-M   'P 1'
#
loop_
_entity.id
_entity.type
_entity.pdbx_description
1 polymer ?
#
loop_
_entity_poly.entity_id
_entity_poly.type
_entity_poly.pdbx_seq_one_letter_code
_entity_poly.pdbx_strand_id
1 'polypeptide(L)'
;LFNKGAIDAPFELVPPTEEQSSHFTLQPQKGTIAPNGLQPIEITFSSMTMGPFKEEFQFNVIGSPKPVILTVRGCVTGLSLYFNIDGLHFGDVSFGFPQTLSCCLTNTSVVPITFRLRIPEDGSGQPSVTSFDQVKDNSRPSWVKGPLSQCPVEPVEFTITPSTATIPAGGSQEIKVTLCSNYVGKYNYQMLVDVDDVAEEVLAVPIKARCVVPQLRLVNTTLNFGQCDLKVPYQDTLTIVNCSPLPGCYGILPQKCQATAPLWYSSPEPCGIVQPYSTTEIPITIEAQALGNH
;
A
#
# COMPACT_ATOMS: atom_id res chain seq x y z
N LEU A 1 -3.34 50.02 8.96
CA LEU A 1 -3.93 51.35 9.27
C LEU A 1 -3.33 52.39 8.33
N PHE A 2 -4.12 53.33 7.82
CA PHE A 2 -3.64 54.38 6.91
C PHE A 2 -4.09 55.75 7.43
N ASN A 3 -3.14 56.65 7.66
CA ASN A 3 -3.42 58.00 8.16
C ASN A 3 -3.66 58.97 6.99
N LYS A 4 -4.92 59.34 6.76
CA LYS A 4 -5.31 60.38 5.77
C LYS A 4 -5.31 61.80 6.35
N GLY A 5 -4.97 61.96 7.63
CA GLY A 5 -4.94 63.23 8.31
C GLY A 5 -3.65 64.02 8.02
N ALA A 6 -3.69 65.31 8.35
CA ALA A 6 -2.56 66.23 8.20
C ALA A 6 -1.62 66.23 9.42
N ILE A 7 -1.91 65.44 10.45
CA ILE A 7 -1.14 65.35 11.70
C ILE A 7 -0.81 63.88 12.02
N ASP A 8 0.18 63.67 12.89
CA ASP A 8 0.52 62.36 13.42
C ASP A 8 -0.68 61.72 14.12
N ALA A 9 -0.89 60.43 13.87
CA ALA A 9 -1.97 59.65 14.44
C ALA A 9 -1.42 58.52 15.33
N PRO A 10 -1.21 58.77 16.63
CA PRO A 10 -0.95 57.72 17.61
C PRO A 10 -2.14 56.77 17.68
N PHE A 11 -1.86 55.47 17.71
CA PHE A 11 -2.85 54.41 17.84
C PHE A 11 -2.46 53.41 18.91
N GLU A 12 -3.47 52.78 19.51
CA GLU A 12 -3.34 51.69 20.46
C GLU A 12 -4.47 50.69 20.24
N LEU A 13 -4.12 49.40 20.21
CA LEU A 13 -5.04 48.28 20.16
C LEU A 13 -5.77 48.21 21.50
N VAL A 14 -7.09 48.24 21.46
CA VAL A 14 -7.93 47.94 22.63
C VAL A 14 -7.62 46.50 23.04
N PRO A 15 -7.32 46.23 24.33
CA PRO A 15 -7.04 44.89 24.81
C PRO A 15 -8.09 43.88 24.31
N PRO A 16 -7.69 42.85 23.54
CA PRO A 16 -8.63 41.84 23.08
C PRO A 16 -9.19 41.06 24.28
N THR A 17 -10.35 40.44 24.09
CA THR A 17 -10.89 39.50 25.09
C THR A 17 -9.94 38.31 25.30
N GLU A 18 -10.11 37.57 26.40
CA GLU A 18 -9.28 36.38 26.67
C GLU A 18 -9.41 35.33 25.54
N GLU A 19 -10.62 35.10 25.04
CA GLU A 19 -10.88 34.20 23.90
C GLU A 19 -10.23 34.67 22.59
N GLN A 20 -10.21 35.98 22.34
CA GLN A 20 -9.52 36.53 21.17
C GLN A 20 -8.00 36.40 21.32
N SER A 21 -7.47 36.67 22.52
CA SER A 21 -6.04 36.63 22.82
C SER A 21 -5.47 35.21 22.82
N SER A 22 -6.31 34.19 23.04
CA SER A 22 -5.88 32.78 22.95
C SER A 22 -5.68 32.31 21.50
N HIS A 23 -6.29 32.99 20.53
CA HIS A 23 -6.27 32.59 19.11
C HIS A 23 -5.59 33.58 18.19
N PHE A 24 -5.53 34.87 18.55
CA PHE A 24 -5.01 35.93 17.70
C PHE A 24 -3.94 36.75 18.40
N THR A 25 -2.86 37.02 17.67
CA THR A 25 -1.83 37.98 18.07
C THR A 25 -1.70 39.05 16.98
N LEU A 26 -1.86 40.32 17.37
CA LEU A 26 -1.72 41.46 16.46
C LEU A 26 -0.48 42.27 16.81
N GLN A 27 0.36 42.57 15.82
CA GLN A 27 1.56 43.40 16.01
C GLN A 27 1.72 44.46 14.90
N PRO A 28 2.16 45.69 15.22
CA PRO A 28 2.33 46.24 16.56
C PRO A 28 0.98 46.57 17.24
N GLN A 29 0.93 46.47 18.57
CA GLN A 29 -0.26 46.81 19.35
C GLN A 29 -0.42 48.33 19.58
N LYS A 30 0.67 49.10 19.48
CA LYS A 30 0.64 50.57 19.58
C LYS A 30 1.70 51.19 18.68
N GLY A 31 1.50 52.43 18.29
CA GLY A 31 2.47 53.17 17.47
C GLY A 31 1.95 54.54 17.04
N THR A 32 2.70 55.21 16.17
CA THR A 32 2.31 56.51 15.61
C THR A 32 2.44 56.48 14.10
N ILE A 33 1.40 56.91 13.39
CA ILE A 33 1.37 56.94 11.93
C ILE A 33 1.50 58.39 11.47
N ALA A 34 2.58 58.71 10.75
CA ALA A 34 2.79 60.04 10.16
C ALA A 34 1.68 60.41 9.15
N PRO A 35 1.49 61.71 8.81
CA PRO A 35 0.57 62.14 7.76
C PRO A 35 0.81 61.39 6.44
N ASN A 36 -0.25 60.87 5.82
CA ASN A 36 -0.19 60.01 4.63
C ASN A 36 0.61 58.71 4.82
N GLY A 37 0.94 58.35 6.06
CA GLY A 37 1.67 57.13 6.41
C GLY A 37 0.78 55.90 6.46
N LEU A 38 1.40 54.73 6.26
CA LEU A 38 0.77 53.43 6.34
C LEU A 38 1.49 52.56 7.39
N GLN A 39 0.72 52.00 8.31
CA GLN A 39 1.19 51.03 9.29
C GLN A 39 0.56 49.66 9.00
N PRO A 40 1.33 48.67 8.54
CA PRO A 40 0.85 47.29 8.48
C PRO A 40 0.64 46.75 9.90
N ILE A 41 -0.42 45.98 10.08
CA ILE A 41 -0.69 45.21 11.31
C ILE A 41 -0.57 43.74 10.90
N GLU A 42 0.44 43.05 11.43
CA GLU A 42 0.61 41.62 11.28
C GLU A 42 -0.36 40.90 12.20
N ILE A 43 -1.03 39.87 11.68
CA ILE A 43 -2.03 39.09 12.40
C ILE A 43 -1.60 37.63 12.34
N THR A 44 -1.32 37.06 13.50
CA THR A 44 -1.08 35.62 13.65
C THR A 44 -2.34 34.99 14.22
N PHE A 45 -2.81 33.91 13.60
CA PHE A 45 -3.99 33.16 14.04
C PHE A 45 -3.65 31.69 14.25
N SER A 46 -4.09 31.12 15.37
CA SER A 46 -3.99 29.69 15.67
C SER A 46 -5.21 29.24 16.48
N SER A 47 -5.96 28.27 15.96
CA SER A 47 -7.12 27.71 16.66
C SER A 47 -7.31 26.24 16.29
N MET A 48 -7.74 25.44 17.27
CA MET A 48 -8.16 24.05 17.08
C MET A 48 -9.68 23.90 16.95
N THR A 49 -10.43 25.01 17.09
CA THR A 49 -11.88 25.00 17.03
C THR A 49 -12.34 25.07 15.58
N MET A 50 -12.99 24.01 15.09
CA MET A 50 -13.53 23.95 13.73
C MET A 50 -14.78 24.83 13.56
N GLY A 51 -14.96 25.39 12.37
CA GLY A 51 -16.14 26.17 12.00
C GLY A 51 -15.84 27.63 11.61
N PRO A 52 -16.88 28.37 11.21
CA PRO A 52 -16.75 29.78 10.86
C PRO A 52 -16.47 30.62 12.11
N PHE A 53 -15.60 31.62 11.97
CA PHE A 53 -15.33 32.60 13.02
C PHE A 53 -15.41 34.03 12.46
N LYS A 54 -15.73 34.98 13.33
CA LYS A 54 -15.74 36.41 13.04
C LYS A 54 -15.34 37.17 14.29
N GLU A 55 -14.16 37.76 14.26
CA GLU A 55 -13.62 38.57 15.35
C GLU A 55 -13.47 40.04 14.94
N GLU A 56 -13.66 40.94 15.88
CA GLU A 56 -13.53 42.38 15.68
C GLU A 56 -12.52 42.96 16.68
N PHE A 57 -11.43 43.53 16.15
CA PHE A 57 -10.39 44.22 16.92
C PHE A 57 -10.55 45.72 16.77
N GLN A 58 -10.42 46.46 17.87
CA GLN A 58 -10.61 47.91 17.89
C GLN A 58 -9.28 48.62 18.12
N PHE A 59 -8.99 49.64 17.33
CA PHE A 59 -7.86 50.53 17.52
C PHE A 59 -8.36 51.91 17.94
N ASN A 60 -7.92 52.36 19.10
CA ASN A 60 -8.09 53.74 19.52
C ASN A 60 -7.04 54.58 18.81
N VAL A 61 -7.49 55.59 18.07
CA VAL A 61 -6.61 56.53 17.37
C VAL A 61 -6.86 57.92 17.93
N ILE A 62 -5.81 58.59 18.41
CA ILE A 62 -5.93 59.92 18.97
C ILE A 62 -6.46 60.87 17.88
N GLY A 63 -7.54 61.61 18.21
CA GLY A 63 -8.23 62.51 17.29
C GLY A 63 -9.37 61.85 16.49
N SER A 64 -9.56 60.53 16.57
CA SER A 64 -10.73 59.85 16.01
C SER A 64 -11.85 59.74 17.08
N PRO A 65 -13.08 60.19 16.79
CA PRO A 65 -14.20 60.12 17.75
C PRO A 65 -14.73 58.69 17.94
N LYS A 66 -14.39 57.77 17.04
CA LYS A 66 -14.77 56.35 17.12
C LYS A 66 -13.54 55.47 16.89
N PRO A 67 -13.43 54.32 17.58
CA PRO A 67 -12.37 53.35 17.30
C PRO A 67 -12.44 52.85 15.86
N VAL A 68 -11.28 52.56 15.29
CA VAL A 68 -11.17 51.90 13.98
C VAL A 68 -11.34 50.40 14.20
N ILE A 69 -12.29 49.78 13.50
CA ILE A 69 -12.60 48.35 13.66
C ILE A 69 -11.95 47.55 12.54
N LEU A 70 -11.18 46.54 12.91
CA LEU A 70 -10.65 45.49 12.04
C LEU A 70 -11.49 44.22 12.25
N THR A 71 -12.24 43.80 11.22
CA THR A 71 -12.97 42.53 11.26
C THR A 71 -12.17 41.43 10.59
N VAL A 72 -11.85 40.37 11.32
CA VAL A 72 -11.21 39.15 10.80
C VAL A 72 -12.25 38.05 10.70
N ARG A 73 -12.37 37.42 9.53
CA ARG A 73 -13.33 36.33 9.27
C ARG A 73 -12.62 35.17 8.62
N GLY A 74 -13.04 33.96 8.96
CA GLY A 74 -12.54 32.74 8.34
C GLY A 74 -13.39 31.53 8.71
N CYS A 75 -12.97 30.36 8.26
CA CYS A 75 -13.56 29.09 8.64
C CYS A 75 -12.42 28.09 8.86
N VAL A 76 -12.32 27.53 10.06
CA VAL A 76 -11.34 26.49 10.36
C VAL A 76 -11.93 25.16 9.90
N THR A 77 -11.35 24.58 8.86
CA THR A 77 -11.72 23.26 8.36
C THR A 77 -10.64 22.24 8.74
N GLY A 78 -11.07 21.07 9.20
CA GLY A 78 -10.17 19.95 9.45
C GLY A 78 -9.59 19.38 8.17
N LEU A 79 -8.56 18.55 8.30
CA LEU A 79 -8.09 17.76 7.18
C LEU A 79 -9.17 16.75 6.77
N SER A 80 -9.40 16.65 5.47
CA SER A 80 -10.45 15.84 4.88
C SER A 80 -9.89 15.03 3.71
N LEU A 81 -9.67 13.75 3.99
CA LEU A 81 -9.25 12.73 3.04
C LEU A 81 -10.38 11.74 2.81
N TYR A 82 -10.47 11.17 1.61
CA TYR A 82 -11.34 10.02 1.35
C TYR A 82 -10.79 9.15 0.23
N PHE A 83 -11.18 7.88 0.22
CA PHE A 83 -10.94 6.97 -0.89
C PHE A 83 -12.14 6.92 -1.83
N ASN A 84 -11.90 6.74 -3.12
CA ASN A 84 -12.95 6.49 -4.11
C ASN A 84 -13.58 5.09 -4.03
N ILE A 85 -13.19 4.27 -3.05
CA ILE A 85 -13.63 2.89 -2.82
C ILE A 85 -14.01 2.70 -1.35
N ASP A 86 -14.84 1.69 -1.09
CA ASP A 86 -15.23 1.22 0.24
C ASP A 86 -14.36 0.06 0.75
N GLY A 87 -13.61 -0.61 -0.14
CA GLY A 87 -12.72 -1.71 0.19
C GLY A 87 -11.91 -2.23 -1.00
N LEU A 88 -10.77 -2.86 -0.70
CA LEU A 88 -9.94 -3.56 -1.67
C LEU A 88 -10.33 -5.05 -1.67
N HIS A 89 -11.09 -5.44 -2.68
CA HIS A 89 -11.60 -6.81 -2.83
C HIS A 89 -10.84 -7.57 -3.93
N PHE A 90 -9.81 -8.31 -3.53
CA PHE A 90 -8.99 -9.10 -4.46
C PHE A 90 -9.73 -10.34 -4.98
N GLY A 91 -10.72 -10.83 -4.23
CA GLY A 91 -11.41 -12.08 -4.56
C GLY A 91 -10.50 -13.28 -4.33
N ASP A 92 -10.55 -14.25 -5.25
CA ASP A 92 -9.66 -15.40 -5.20
C ASP A 92 -8.33 -15.06 -5.86
N VAL A 93 -7.25 -15.25 -5.11
CA VAL A 93 -5.87 -15.04 -5.57
C VAL A 93 -5.14 -16.38 -5.57
N SER A 94 -4.23 -16.58 -6.52
CA SER A 94 -3.43 -17.81 -6.56
C SER A 94 -2.21 -17.70 -5.66
N PHE A 95 -1.90 -18.79 -4.97
CA PHE A 95 -0.70 -18.89 -4.13
C PHE A 95 0.57 -18.53 -4.92
N GLY A 96 1.31 -17.53 -4.45
CA GLY A 96 2.57 -17.07 -5.02
C GLY A 96 2.42 -16.18 -6.26
N PHE A 97 1.20 -15.84 -6.69
CA PHE A 97 0.98 -14.97 -7.85
C PHE A 97 0.57 -13.57 -7.41
N PRO A 98 1.40 -12.54 -7.68
CA PRO A 98 1.06 -11.16 -7.36
C PRO A 98 -0.20 -10.69 -8.10
N GLN A 99 -1.12 -10.06 -7.38
CA GLN A 99 -2.27 -9.35 -7.94
C GLN A 99 -2.28 -7.93 -7.42
N THR A 100 -2.53 -6.96 -8.30
CA THR A 100 -2.55 -5.53 -7.96
C THR A 100 -3.95 -4.96 -8.14
N LEU A 101 -4.44 -4.27 -7.13
CA LEU A 101 -5.60 -3.38 -7.22
C LEU A 101 -5.16 -1.93 -7.08
N SER A 102 -5.99 -0.99 -7.54
CA SER A 102 -5.72 0.44 -7.47
C SER A 102 -6.89 1.18 -6.85
N CYS A 103 -6.57 2.21 -6.07
CA CYS A 103 -7.54 3.11 -5.45
C CYS A 103 -7.00 4.55 -5.50
N CYS A 104 -7.87 5.52 -5.29
CA CYS A 104 -7.53 6.93 -5.33
C CYS A 104 -7.84 7.58 -3.98
N LEU A 105 -6.83 8.19 -3.36
CA LEU A 105 -6.94 8.98 -2.15
C LEU A 105 -7.03 10.46 -2.55
N THR A 106 -8.10 11.14 -2.15
CA THR A 106 -8.37 12.54 -2.51
C THR A 106 -8.27 13.43 -1.29
N ASN A 107 -7.50 14.52 -1.41
CA ASN A 107 -7.41 15.58 -0.41
C ASN A 107 -8.39 16.70 -0.75
N THR A 108 -9.44 16.86 0.05
CA THR A 108 -10.44 17.94 -0.09
C THR A 108 -10.15 19.14 0.80
N SER A 109 -9.04 19.11 1.52
CA SER A 109 -8.59 20.19 2.39
C SER A 109 -7.97 21.33 1.58
N VAL A 110 -7.90 22.50 2.21
CA VAL A 110 -7.28 23.70 1.64
C VAL A 110 -5.75 23.75 1.81
N VAL A 111 -5.17 22.73 2.45
CA VAL A 111 -3.72 22.59 2.67
C VAL A 111 -3.22 21.24 2.11
N PRO A 112 -1.95 21.14 1.70
CA PRO A 112 -1.33 19.87 1.35
C PRO A 112 -1.32 18.90 2.54
N ILE A 113 -1.45 17.60 2.27
CA ILE A 113 -1.42 16.53 3.28
C ILE A 113 -0.34 15.52 2.91
N THR A 114 0.58 15.26 3.83
CA THR A 114 1.54 14.14 3.74
C THR A 114 0.95 12.94 4.47
N PHE A 115 0.83 11.81 3.77
CA PHE A 115 0.26 10.59 4.32
C PHE A 115 1.26 9.43 4.31
N ARG A 116 1.04 8.45 5.18
CA ARG A 116 1.69 7.13 5.17
C ARG A 116 0.65 6.03 5.21
N LEU A 117 0.90 4.96 4.46
CA LEU A 117 0.02 3.79 4.37
C LEU A 117 0.71 2.59 5.00
N ARG A 118 -0.04 1.85 5.82
CA ARG A 118 0.43 0.59 6.44
C ARG A 118 -0.70 -0.42 6.56
N ILE A 119 -0.34 -1.70 6.59
CA ILE A 119 -1.26 -2.82 6.85
C ILE A 119 -0.70 -3.53 8.10
N PRO A 120 -1.22 -3.23 9.30
CA PRO A 120 -0.65 -3.74 10.54
C PRO A 120 -0.71 -5.27 10.68
N GLU A 121 -1.69 -5.90 10.02
CA GLU A 121 -1.88 -7.35 10.04
C GLU A 121 -0.95 -8.10 9.06
N ASP A 122 -0.16 -7.39 8.24
CA ASP A 122 0.84 -8.02 7.37
C ASP A 122 2.02 -8.56 8.18
N GLY A 123 2.72 -9.54 7.62
CA GLY A 123 3.91 -10.11 8.24
C GLY A 123 5.06 -9.11 8.32
N SER A 124 6.02 -9.39 9.21
CA SER A 124 7.25 -8.60 9.39
C SER A 124 8.52 -9.36 8.98
N GLY A 125 8.34 -10.53 8.37
CA GLY A 125 9.42 -11.41 7.93
C GLY A 125 10.06 -10.95 6.63
N GLN A 126 10.65 -11.92 5.92
CA GLN A 126 11.14 -11.67 4.58
C GLN A 126 9.96 -11.43 3.61
N PRO A 127 10.18 -10.72 2.50
CA PRO A 127 9.17 -10.59 1.45
C PRO A 127 8.68 -11.96 0.97
N SER A 128 7.40 -12.04 0.66
CA SER A 128 6.81 -13.18 -0.03
C SER A 128 7.58 -13.52 -1.32
N VAL A 129 7.66 -14.81 -1.62
CA VAL A 129 8.29 -15.35 -2.82
C VAL A 129 7.23 -15.53 -3.89
N THR A 130 7.48 -14.94 -5.06
CA THR A 130 6.59 -15.12 -6.22
C THR A 130 6.81 -16.49 -6.86
N SER A 131 5.78 -17.05 -7.49
CA SER A 131 5.90 -18.26 -8.31
C SER A 131 6.87 -18.07 -9.46
N PHE A 132 6.99 -16.84 -10.00
CA PHE A 132 7.99 -16.50 -11.02
C PHE A 132 9.43 -16.63 -10.52
N ASP A 133 9.69 -16.30 -9.25
CA ASP A 133 11.01 -16.49 -8.64
C ASP A 133 11.23 -17.93 -8.20
N GLN A 134 10.17 -18.61 -7.78
CA GLN A 134 10.23 -20.01 -7.38
C GLN A 134 10.64 -20.92 -8.55
N VAL A 135 10.12 -20.67 -9.77
CA VAL A 135 10.45 -21.49 -10.95
C VAL A 135 11.85 -21.23 -11.54
N LYS A 136 12.57 -20.20 -11.06
CA LYS A 136 13.97 -19.97 -11.47
C LYS A 136 14.94 -20.96 -10.84
N ASP A 137 14.55 -21.62 -9.74
CA ASP A 137 15.41 -22.52 -8.99
C ASP A 137 14.63 -23.76 -8.51
N ASN A 138 14.81 -24.85 -9.25
CA ASN A 138 14.18 -26.15 -8.96
C ASN A 138 14.79 -26.87 -7.73
N SER A 139 15.94 -26.41 -7.23
CA SER A 139 16.62 -27.01 -6.08
C SER A 139 16.10 -26.48 -4.75
N ARG A 140 15.18 -25.50 -4.79
CA ARG A 140 14.65 -24.85 -3.60
C ARG A 140 13.93 -25.84 -2.68
N PRO A 141 14.23 -25.80 -1.36
CA PRO A 141 13.54 -26.62 -0.37
C PRO A 141 12.02 -26.43 -0.37
N SER A 142 11.52 -25.28 -0.85
CA SER A 142 10.09 -24.93 -0.93
C SER A 142 9.27 -25.88 -1.81
N TRP A 143 9.92 -26.65 -2.69
CA TRP A 143 9.27 -27.73 -3.45
C TRP A 143 9.01 -28.97 -2.60
N VAL A 144 9.88 -29.27 -1.62
CA VAL A 144 9.89 -30.54 -0.86
C VAL A 144 9.27 -30.39 0.53
N LYS A 145 9.51 -29.24 1.17
CA LYS A 145 8.83 -28.82 2.38
C LYS A 145 7.93 -27.68 1.93
N GLY A 146 6.62 -27.82 2.10
CA GLY A 146 5.72 -26.68 1.90
C GLY A 146 6.22 -25.44 2.67
N PRO A 147 5.74 -24.24 2.34
CA PRO A 147 6.23 -22.96 2.89
C PRO A 147 6.28 -22.85 4.42
N LEU A 148 5.79 -23.84 5.17
CA LEU A 148 5.52 -23.81 6.60
C LEU A 148 6.58 -24.50 7.49
N SER A 149 7.85 -24.52 7.12
CA SER A 149 8.87 -24.96 8.08
C SER A 149 10.20 -24.23 7.93
N GLN A 150 10.33 -23.08 8.59
CA GLN A 150 11.50 -22.73 9.43
C GLN A 150 11.49 -21.28 9.98
N CYS A 151 10.56 -20.41 9.59
CA CYS A 151 10.50 -19.04 10.10
C CYS A 151 9.28 -18.84 11.03
N PRO A 152 9.48 -18.41 12.30
CA PRO A 152 8.39 -18.09 13.23
C PRO A 152 7.58 -16.84 12.83
N VAL A 153 8.09 -16.05 11.88
CA VAL A 153 7.53 -14.75 11.50
C VAL A 153 6.90 -14.86 10.11
N GLU A 154 5.66 -14.41 10.00
CA GLU A 154 4.92 -14.37 8.73
C GLU A 154 5.63 -13.43 7.72
N PRO A 155 5.65 -13.79 6.42
CA PRO A 155 6.30 -12.99 5.40
C PRO A 155 5.53 -11.68 5.13
N VAL A 156 6.21 -10.69 4.56
CA VAL A 156 5.57 -9.47 4.04
C VAL A 156 4.90 -9.81 2.71
N GLU A 157 3.57 -9.81 2.64
CA GLU A 157 2.80 -10.23 1.47
C GLU A 157 2.23 -9.05 0.67
N PHE A 158 2.13 -7.87 1.29
CA PHE A 158 1.59 -6.68 0.65
C PHE A 158 2.67 -5.70 0.22
N THR A 159 2.45 -5.02 -0.90
CA THR A 159 3.28 -3.91 -1.37
C THR A 159 2.38 -2.76 -1.78
N ILE A 160 2.60 -1.58 -1.19
CA ILE A 160 1.80 -0.37 -1.42
C ILE A 160 2.66 0.64 -2.19
N THR A 161 2.14 1.22 -3.27
CA THR A 161 2.86 2.17 -4.11
C THR A 161 1.97 3.34 -4.57
N PRO A 162 2.27 4.59 -4.17
CA PRO A 162 3.25 4.96 -3.15
C PRO A 162 2.74 4.59 -1.74
N SER A 163 3.64 4.18 -0.85
CA SER A 163 3.33 4.00 0.59
C SER A 163 3.34 5.32 1.36
N THR A 164 3.98 6.36 0.81
CA THR A 164 4.05 7.71 1.38
C THR A 164 4.08 8.73 0.25
N ALA A 165 3.28 9.78 0.36
CA ALA A 165 3.30 10.92 -0.56
C ALA A 165 2.66 12.16 0.07
N THR A 166 2.86 13.31 -0.58
CA THR A 166 2.17 14.56 -0.25
C THR A 166 1.14 14.88 -1.33
N ILE A 167 -0.14 14.99 -0.95
CA ILE A 167 -1.23 15.36 -1.85
C ILE A 167 -1.49 16.85 -1.70
N PRO A 168 -1.41 17.66 -2.78
CA PRO A 168 -1.73 19.08 -2.71
C PRO A 168 -3.21 19.31 -2.35
N ALA A 169 -3.54 20.54 -1.94
CA ALA A 169 -4.92 20.94 -1.67
C ALA A 169 -5.81 20.69 -2.91
N GLY A 170 -6.94 20.00 -2.73
CA GLY A 170 -7.82 19.59 -3.83
C GLY A 170 -7.26 18.48 -4.73
N GLY A 171 -6.07 17.96 -4.44
CA GLY A 171 -5.38 16.96 -5.24
C GLY A 171 -5.86 15.53 -4.99
N SER A 172 -5.37 14.60 -5.80
CA SER A 172 -5.64 13.16 -5.66
C SER A 172 -4.40 12.34 -5.99
N GLN A 173 -4.24 11.20 -5.34
CA GLN A 173 -3.13 10.28 -5.52
C GLN A 173 -3.65 8.87 -5.83
N GLU A 174 -3.20 8.28 -6.94
CA GLU A 174 -3.41 6.87 -7.22
C GLU A 174 -2.47 6.03 -6.33
N ILE A 175 -3.03 5.02 -5.67
CA ILE A 175 -2.35 4.07 -4.80
C ILE A 175 -2.58 2.67 -5.36
N LYS A 176 -1.50 1.95 -5.58
CA LYS A 176 -1.49 0.56 -6.04
C LYS A 176 -1.16 -0.35 -4.87
N VAL A 177 -1.99 -1.34 -4.63
CA VAL A 177 -1.80 -2.35 -3.58
C VAL A 177 -1.66 -3.70 -4.24
N THR A 178 -0.49 -4.32 -4.06
CA THR A 178 -0.17 -5.63 -4.60
C THR A 178 -0.16 -6.65 -3.46
N LEU A 179 -0.88 -7.76 -3.63
CA LEU A 179 -0.86 -8.92 -2.74
C LEU A 179 -0.15 -10.08 -3.45
N CYS A 180 0.90 -10.62 -2.83
CA CYS A 180 1.53 -11.88 -3.21
C CYS A 180 1.49 -12.86 -2.04
N SER A 181 0.43 -13.65 -1.97
CA SER A 181 0.21 -14.55 -0.85
C SER A 181 1.12 -15.78 -0.90
N ASN A 182 1.77 -16.09 0.22
CA ASN A 182 2.48 -17.34 0.52
C ASN A 182 1.77 -18.11 1.65
N TYR A 183 0.50 -17.80 1.90
CA TYR A 183 -0.36 -18.45 2.87
C TYR A 183 -1.74 -18.77 2.28
N VAL A 184 -2.13 -20.04 2.29
CA VAL A 184 -3.47 -20.45 1.82
C VAL A 184 -4.50 -20.13 2.90
N GLY A 185 -5.40 -19.19 2.62
CA GLY A 185 -6.36 -18.75 3.62
C GLY A 185 -7.18 -17.54 3.20
N LYS A 186 -7.89 -16.95 4.17
CA LYS A 186 -8.69 -15.74 3.99
C LYS A 186 -8.01 -14.55 4.63
N TYR A 187 -8.04 -13.42 3.95
CA TYR A 187 -7.56 -12.13 4.43
C TYR A 187 -8.75 -11.26 4.76
N ASN A 188 -8.73 -10.65 5.95
CA ASN A 188 -9.69 -9.65 6.39
C ASN A 188 -8.92 -8.58 7.17
N TYR A 189 -8.14 -7.78 6.44
CA TYR A 189 -7.14 -6.84 6.96
C TYR A 189 -7.60 -5.39 6.74
N GLN A 190 -6.86 -4.43 7.26
CA GLN A 190 -7.12 -3.01 7.05
C GLN A 190 -5.86 -2.27 6.59
N MET A 191 -6.00 -1.52 5.49
CA MET A 191 -5.00 -0.52 5.11
C MET A 191 -5.31 0.78 5.84
N LEU A 192 -4.41 1.19 6.73
CA LEU A 192 -4.52 2.40 7.53
C LEU A 192 -3.80 3.56 6.86
N VAL A 193 -4.37 4.76 7.02
CA VAL A 193 -3.79 6.03 6.60
C VAL A 193 -3.39 6.82 7.83
N ASP A 194 -2.10 7.06 7.98
CA ASP A 194 -1.55 7.98 8.96
C ASP A 194 -1.25 9.32 8.27
N VAL A 195 -1.47 10.44 8.96
CA VAL A 195 -1.16 11.79 8.47
C VAL A 195 -0.06 12.38 9.35
N ASP A 196 1.07 12.72 8.72
CA ASP A 196 2.27 13.24 9.41
C ASP A 196 1.92 14.46 10.26
N ASP A 197 2.41 14.47 11.51
CA ASP A 197 2.23 15.54 12.52
C ASP A 197 0.78 15.88 12.90
N VAL A 198 -0.19 15.04 12.53
CA VAL A 198 -1.61 15.28 12.82
C VAL A 198 -2.24 14.13 13.60
N ALA A 199 -2.28 12.93 13.02
CA ALA A 199 -2.92 11.78 13.63
C ALA A 199 -2.56 10.47 12.91
N GLU A 200 -2.52 9.39 13.68
CA GLU A 200 -2.46 8.03 13.17
C GLU A 200 -3.89 7.50 12.94
N GLU A 201 -4.06 6.55 12.03
CA GLU A 201 -5.31 5.85 11.77
C GLU A 201 -6.49 6.77 11.38
N VAL A 202 -6.21 7.81 10.60
CA VAL A 202 -7.20 8.80 10.14
C VAL A 202 -8.26 8.17 9.27
N LEU A 203 -7.88 7.18 8.45
CA LEU A 203 -8.77 6.40 7.61
C LEU A 203 -8.34 4.93 7.62
N ALA A 204 -9.31 4.04 7.43
CA ALA A 204 -9.08 2.61 7.25
C ALA A 204 -9.85 2.10 6.03
N VAL A 205 -9.17 1.37 5.15
CA VAL A 205 -9.78 0.69 4.00
C VAL A 205 -9.71 -0.82 4.20
N PRO A 206 -10.83 -1.54 4.25
CA PRO A 206 -10.82 -2.98 4.41
C PRO A 206 -10.22 -3.68 3.19
N ILE A 207 -9.35 -4.66 3.42
CA ILE A 207 -8.78 -5.56 2.42
C ILE A 207 -9.38 -6.95 2.62
N LYS A 208 -9.97 -7.51 1.54
CA LYS A 208 -10.50 -8.87 1.53
C LYS A 208 -9.94 -9.68 0.37
N ALA A 209 -9.44 -10.87 0.69
CA ALA A 209 -8.93 -11.82 -0.30
C ALA A 209 -9.11 -13.27 0.19
N ARG A 210 -9.06 -14.22 -0.73
CA ARG A 210 -8.92 -15.65 -0.44
C ARG A 210 -7.80 -16.22 -1.30
N CYS A 211 -6.71 -16.62 -0.68
CA CYS A 211 -5.63 -17.33 -1.36
C CYS A 211 -5.99 -18.81 -1.52
N VAL A 212 -5.89 -19.32 -2.74
CA VAL A 212 -6.17 -20.71 -3.09
C VAL A 212 -5.03 -21.29 -3.92
N VAL A 213 -4.87 -22.61 -3.84
CA VAL A 213 -3.99 -23.36 -4.74
C VAL A 213 -4.86 -23.99 -5.82
N PRO A 214 -4.68 -23.64 -7.11
CA PRO A 214 -5.46 -24.24 -8.19
C PRO A 214 -5.17 -25.74 -8.31
N GLN A 215 -6.21 -26.54 -8.48
CA GLN A 215 -6.06 -27.99 -8.65
C GLN A 215 -5.61 -28.31 -10.08
N LEU A 216 -4.34 -28.67 -10.23
CA LEU A 216 -3.78 -29.19 -11.47
C LEU A 216 -4.07 -30.68 -11.60
N ARG A 217 -4.39 -31.15 -12.82
CA ARG A 217 -4.68 -32.56 -13.11
C ARG A 217 -3.70 -33.11 -14.12
N LEU A 218 -3.33 -34.38 -13.96
CA LEU A 218 -2.57 -35.12 -14.96
C LEU A 218 -3.53 -35.73 -15.98
N VAL A 219 -3.22 -35.56 -17.26
CA VAL A 219 -3.97 -36.21 -18.35
C VAL A 219 -3.53 -37.66 -18.50
N ASN A 220 -2.22 -37.89 -18.47
CA ASN A 220 -1.62 -39.22 -18.45
C ASN A 220 -1.01 -39.51 -17.08
N THR A 221 -1.56 -40.50 -16.37
CA THR A 221 -1.06 -40.93 -15.05
C THR A 221 -0.02 -42.04 -15.14
N THR A 222 0.26 -42.53 -16.35
CA THR A 222 1.20 -43.63 -16.60
C THR A 222 1.97 -43.32 -17.88
N LEU A 223 3.30 -43.29 -17.79
CA LEU A 223 4.21 -43.21 -18.93
C LEU A 223 4.72 -44.62 -19.21
N ASN A 224 4.55 -45.10 -20.45
CA ASN A 224 4.93 -46.44 -20.84
C ASN A 224 6.04 -46.40 -21.88
N PHE A 225 7.26 -46.66 -21.42
CA PHE A 225 8.46 -46.65 -22.26
C PHE A 225 8.75 -48.00 -22.92
N GLY A 226 7.96 -49.05 -22.63
CA GLY A 226 8.14 -50.37 -23.21
C GLY A 226 9.46 -51.03 -22.82
N GLN A 227 10.21 -51.53 -23.82
CA GLN A 227 11.53 -52.12 -23.61
C GLN A 227 12.61 -51.04 -23.66
N CYS A 228 13.36 -50.90 -22.58
CA CYS A 228 14.46 -49.93 -22.46
C CYS A 228 15.81 -50.63 -22.34
N ASP A 229 16.80 -50.10 -23.03
CA ASP A 229 18.20 -50.52 -22.90
C ASP A 229 18.85 -49.88 -21.68
N LEU A 230 19.79 -50.61 -21.06
CA LEU A 230 20.55 -50.11 -19.91
C LEU A 230 21.36 -48.87 -20.29
N LYS A 231 21.31 -47.84 -19.44
CA LYS A 231 22.05 -46.57 -19.59
C LYS A 231 21.73 -45.80 -20.87
N VAL A 232 20.54 -46.02 -21.44
CA VAL A 232 20.00 -45.25 -22.56
C VAL A 232 18.87 -44.36 -22.05
N PRO A 233 18.93 -43.04 -22.30
CA PRO A 233 17.86 -42.14 -21.92
C PRO A 233 16.67 -42.25 -22.89
N TYR A 234 15.47 -42.43 -22.35
CA TYR A 234 14.22 -42.39 -23.11
C TYR A 234 13.36 -41.22 -22.62
N GLN A 235 12.70 -40.52 -23.53
CA GLN A 235 11.87 -39.36 -23.20
C GLN A 235 10.42 -39.60 -23.62
N ASP A 236 9.49 -39.27 -22.71
CA ASP A 236 8.05 -39.23 -22.94
C ASP A 236 7.48 -37.99 -22.24
N THR A 237 6.25 -37.60 -22.58
CA THR A 237 5.69 -36.32 -22.17
C THR A 237 4.58 -36.51 -21.15
N LEU A 238 4.69 -35.90 -19.98
CA LEU A 238 3.64 -35.80 -18.97
C LEU A 238 2.82 -34.54 -19.20
N THR A 239 1.49 -34.66 -19.31
CA THR A 239 0.61 -33.53 -19.60
C THR A 239 -0.15 -33.12 -18.35
N ILE A 240 0.05 -31.87 -17.92
CA ILE A 240 -0.69 -31.22 -16.83
C ILE A 240 -1.75 -30.29 -17.42
N VAL A 241 -2.99 -30.39 -16.95
CA VAL A 241 -4.07 -29.44 -17.26
C VAL A 241 -4.48 -28.63 -16.04
N ASN A 242 -4.58 -27.31 -16.21
CA ASN A 242 -5.18 -26.40 -15.26
C ASN A 242 -6.62 -26.11 -15.68
N CYS A 243 -7.60 -26.63 -14.94
CA CYS A 243 -9.02 -26.35 -15.20
C CYS A 243 -9.57 -25.15 -14.42
N SER A 244 -8.71 -24.41 -13.70
CA SER A 244 -9.12 -23.29 -12.85
C SER A 244 -8.92 -21.94 -13.56
N PRO A 245 -9.65 -20.89 -13.13
CA PRO A 245 -9.44 -19.51 -13.59
C PRO A 245 -8.15 -18.86 -13.10
N LEU A 246 -7.37 -19.56 -12.27
CA LEU A 246 -6.19 -19.02 -11.60
C LEU A 246 -4.93 -19.73 -12.09
N PRO A 247 -3.80 -19.02 -12.22
CA PRO A 247 -2.54 -19.63 -12.65
C PRO A 247 -2.02 -20.57 -11.56
N GLY A 248 -1.50 -21.73 -11.95
CA GLY A 248 -0.87 -22.70 -11.06
C GLY A 248 0.64 -22.74 -11.25
N CYS A 249 1.34 -23.21 -10.22
CA CYS A 249 2.78 -23.46 -10.27
C CYS A 249 3.01 -24.95 -9.99
N TYR A 250 3.86 -25.61 -10.78
CA TYR A 250 4.23 -27.01 -10.58
C TYR A 250 5.74 -27.16 -10.42
N GLY A 251 6.13 -28.20 -9.69
CA GLY A 251 7.51 -28.63 -9.57
C GLY A 251 7.56 -30.15 -9.43
N ILE A 252 8.40 -30.77 -10.24
CA ILE A 252 8.73 -32.18 -10.20
C ILE A 252 9.74 -32.36 -9.07
N LEU A 253 9.38 -33.18 -8.09
CA LEU A 253 10.27 -33.46 -6.98
C LEU A 253 11.47 -34.28 -7.46
N PRO A 254 12.67 -34.06 -6.93
CA PRO A 254 13.82 -34.89 -7.25
C PRO A 254 13.62 -36.32 -6.74
N GLN A 255 14.17 -37.29 -7.46
CA GLN A 255 14.11 -38.69 -7.07
C GLN A 255 14.83 -38.94 -5.74
N LYS A 256 14.16 -39.61 -4.80
CA LYS A 256 14.77 -40.02 -3.53
C LYS A 256 15.71 -41.23 -3.78
N CYS A 257 16.90 -41.19 -3.19
CA CYS A 257 17.88 -42.29 -3.21
C CYS A 257 18.33 -42.76 -4.61
N GLN A 258 18.69 -41.82 -5.48
CA GLN A 258 19.14 -42.09 -6.86
C GLN A 258 20.29 -43.12 -6.95
N ALA A 259 21.24 -43.12 -6.01
CA ALA A 259 22.44 -43.96 -6.05
C ALA A 259 22.17 -45.48 -6.03
N THR A 260 21.00 -45.91 -5.54
CA THR A 260 20.62 -47.34 -5.46
C THR A 260 19.36 -47.65 -6.27
N ALA A 261 18.84 -46.67 -7.01
CA ALA A 261 17.60 -46.83 -7.75
C ALA A 261 17.84 -47.58 -9.07
N PRO A 262 16.99 -48.57 -9.42
CA PRO A 262 17.12 -49.32 -10.68
C PRO A 262 16.74 -48.48 -11.91
N LEU A 263 16.06 -47.35 -11.70
CA LEU A 263 15.60 -46.42 -12.73
C LEU A 263 15.88 -45.00 -12.25
N TRP A 264 16.46 -44.16 -13.10
CA TRP A 264 16.57 -42.72 -12.87
C TRP A 264 15.52 -41.98 -13.68
N TYR A 265 14.94 -40.91 -13.12
CA TYR A 265 14.16 -39.96 -13.90
C TYR A 265 14.67 -38.53 -13.72
N SER A 266 14.51 -37.74 -14.77
CA SER A 266 14.76 -36.31 -14.76
C SER A 266 13.82 -35.59 -15.73
N SER A 267 13.79 -34.27 -15.66
CA SER A 267 13.11 -33.44 -16.64
C SER A 267 13.98 -32.23 -16.94
N PRO A 268 14.12 -31.83 -18.22
CA PRO A 268 14.77 -30.57 -18.56
C PRO A 268 13.91 -29.35 -18.15
N GLU A 269 12.60 -29.55 -17.91
CA GLU A 269 11.66 -28.51 -17.45
C GLU A 269 10.99 -28.94 -16.13
N PRO A 270 11.75 -29.08 -15.05
CA PRO A 270 11.28 -29.69 -13.81
C PRO A 270 10.33 -28.80 -13.01
N CYS A 271 10.15 -27.54 -13.37
CA CYS A 271 9.19 -26.65 -12.75
C CYS A 271 8.68 -25.62 -13.74
N GLY A 272 7.48 -25.11 -13.52
CA GLY A 272 6.87 -24.14 -14.42
C GLY A 272 5.54 -23.62 -13.92
N ILE A 273 4.98 -22.70 -14.71
CA ILE A 273 3.69 -22.07 -14.46
C ILE A 273 2.69 -22.58 -15.49
N VAL A 274 1.51 -23.00 -15.03
CA VAL A 274 0.39 -23.39 -15.88
C VAL A 274 -0.64 -22.26 -15.83
N GLN A 275 -0.92 -21.63 -16.96
CA GLN A 275 -1.87 -20.53 -17.05
C GLN A 275 -3.32 -20.99 -16.77
N PRO A 276 -4.25 -20.07 -16.48
CA PRO A 276 -5.67 -20.40 -16.36
C PRO A 276 -6.19 -21.13 -17.58
N TYR A 277 -6.97 -22.18 -17.37
CA TYR A 277 -7.60 -22.96 -18.44
C TYR A 277 -6.63 -23.46 -19.53
N SER A 278 -5.36 -23.70 -19.18
CA SER A 278 -4.33 -24.13 -20.12
C SER A 278 -3.81 -25.52 -19.79
N THR A 279 -3.08 -26.08 -20.76
CA THR A 279 -2.36 -27.35 -20.64
C THR A 279 -0.87 -27.09 -20.85
N THR A 280 -0.04 -27.79 -20.10
CA THR A 280 1.42 -27.77 -20.22
C THR A 280 1.93 -29.21 -20.35
N GLU A 281 2.82 -29.40 -21.30
CA GLU A 281 3.51 -30.66 -21.55
C GLU A 281 4.89 -30.62 -20.91
N ILE A 282 5.22 -31.64 -20.14
CA ILE A 282 6.46 -31.74 -19.37
C ILE A 282 7.24 -32.94 -19.88
N PRO A 283 8.40 -32.74 -20.52
CA PRO A 283 9.26 -33.85 -20.92
C PRO A 283 9.84 -34.56 -19.69
N ILE A 284 9.66 -35.88 -19.61
CA ILE A 284 10.24 -36.75 -18.60
C ILE A 284 11.22 -37.69 -19.28
N THR A 285 12.48 -37.65 -18.84
CA THR A 285 13.54 -38.54 -19.29
C THR A 285 13.79 -39.61 -18.25
N ILE A 286 13.78 -40.88 -18.66
CA ILE A 286 14.15 -42.01 -17.81
C ILE A 286 15.43 -42.68 -18.30
N GLU A 287 16.19 -43.28 -17.38
CA GLU A 287 17.38 -44.08 -17.69
C GLU A 287 17.45 -45.31 -16.77
N ALA A 288 17.43 -46.51 -17.34
CA ALA A 288 17.51 -47.76 -16.60
C ALA A 288 18.95 -48.03 -16.12
N GLN A 289 19.13 -48.23 -14.81
CA GLN A 289 20.42 -48.52 -14.17
C GLN A 289 20.63 -50.00 -13.85
N ALA A 290 19.55 -50.79 -13.74
CA ALA A 290 19.60 -52.21 -13.44
C ALA A 290 18.58 -53.00 -14.27
N LEU A 291 18.83 -54.30 -14.44
CA LEU A 291 17.91 -55.22 -15.12
C LEU A 291 16.78 -55.63 -14.18
N GLY A 292 15.55 -55.62 -14.67
CA GLY A 292 14.37 -56.09 -13.93
C GLY A 292 13.07 -55.51 -14.48
N ASN A 293 11.94 -56.05 -14.03
CA ASN A 293 10.63 -55.42 -14.24
C ASN A 293 10.40 -54.42 -13.11
N HIS A 294 10.26 -53.14 -13.44
CA HIS A 294 10.17 -52.02 -12.50
C HIS A 294 8.98 -51.13 -12.81
#